data_AF-A0A5N9BYF1-F1
#
_entry.id   AF-A0A5N9BYF1-F1
#
_cell.length_a   1.000
_cell.length_b   1.000
_cell.length_c   1.000
_cell.angle_alpha   90.00
_cell.angle_beta   90.00
_cell.angle_gamma   90.00
#
_symmetry.space_group_name_H-M   'P 1'
#
loop_
_entity.id
_entity.type
_entity.pdbx_description
1 polymer ?
#
loop_
_entity_poly.entity_id
_entity_poly.type
_entity_poly.pdbx_seq_one_letter_code
_entity_poly.pdbx_strand_id
1 'polypeptide(L)'
;MDRAQEDELLKFAEEHPDVLCKDAPLEILEECSHDAEPTPFLESFFETGFKKWFAKKTGYDITPPRYEITNAILLLHFRANKMYTYHVLNEENPHSEQMFFSNEGLN
;
A
#
# COMPACT_ATOMS: atom_id res chain seq x y z
N MET A 1 11.11 -4.76 10.78
CA MET A 1 11.12 -3.31 11.02
C MET A 1 11.29 -2.96 12.50
N ASP A 2 11.77 -1.76 12.85
CA ASP A 2 11.67 -1.23 14.22
C ASP A 2 10.50 -0.24 14.36
N ARG A 3 10.12 0.09 15.60
CA ARG A 3 8.96 0.95 15.87
C ARG A 3 9.08 2.37 15.32
N ALA A 4 10.29 2.94 15.31
CA ALA A 4 10.47 4.31 14.84
C ALA A 4 10.24 4.38 13.33
N GLN A 5 10.74 3.37 12.61
CA GLN A 5 10.50 3.23 11.17
C GLN A 5 9.02 2.93 10.85
N GLU A 6 8.34 2.10 11.65
CA GLU A 6 6.90 1.85 11.50
C GLU A 6 6.09 3.15 11.64
N ASP A 7 6.41 4.00 12.63
CA ASP A 7 5.74 5.28 12.84
C ASP A 7 5.97 6.25 11.66
N GLU A 8 7.19 6.29 11.11
CA GLU A 8 7.52 7.10 9.93
C GLU A 8 6.75 6.64 8.68
N LEU A 9 6.63 5.33 8.48
CA LEU A 9 5.90 4.76 7.35
C LEU A 9 4.39 4.95 7.49
N LEU A 10 3.84 4.85 8.70
CA LEU A 10 2.43 5.18 8.95
C LEU A 10 2.15 6.66 8.61
N LYS A 11 3.04 7.56 9.03
CA LYS A 11 2.93 8.98 8.69
C LYS A 11 3.04 9.21 7.18
N PHE A 12 3.95 8.50 6.50
CA PHE A 12 4.05 8.53 5.04
C PHE A 12 2.73 8.13 4.36
N ALA A 13 2.11 7.04 4.79
CA ALA A 13 0.82 6.60 4.25
C ALA A 13 -0.29 7.65 4.48
N GLU A 14 -0.20 8.39 5.59
CA GLU A 14 -1.15 9.45 5.90
C GLU A 14 -0.98 10.69 5.02
N GLU A 15 0.27 11.10 4.79
CA GLU A 15 0.64 12.36 4.13
C GLU A 15 0.70 12.23 2.60
N HIS A 16 0.94 11.03 2.07
CA HIS A 16 1.13 10.77 0.65
C HIS A 16 0.12 9.76 0.07
N PRO A 17 -1.20 10.02 0.16
CA PRO A 17 -2.22 9.11 -0.35
C PRO A 17 -2.21 8.92 -1.87
N ASP A 18 -1.56 9.83 -2.60
CA ASP A 18 -1.40 9.84 -4.06
C ASP A 18 -0.01 9.45 -4.52
N VAL A 19 0.76 8.77 -3.67
CA VAL A 19 2.05 8.20 -4.09
C VAL A 19 1.84 7.17 -5.21
N LEU A 20 2.70 7.25 -6.22
CA LEU A 20 2.74 6.27 -7.31
C LEU A 20 3.50 5.02 -6.87
N CYS A 21 3.22 3.88 -7.49
CA CYS A 21 3.90 2.62 -7.16
C CYS A 21 5.41 2.71 -7.35
N LYS A 22 5.92 3.46 -8.32
CA LYS A 22 7.36 3.66 -8.50
C LYS A 22 8.04 4.42 -7.35
N ASP A 23 7.26 5.18 -6.58
CA ASP A 23 7.70 5.99 -5.46
C ASP A 23 7.31 5.35 -4.11
N ALA A 24 6.82 4.10 -4.12
CA ALA A 24 6.45 3.37 -2.91
C ALA A 24 7.70 3.06 -2.04
N PRO A 25 7.58 3.08 -0.71
CA PRO A 25 8.71 2.77 0.18
C PRO A 25 9.20 1.34 -0.06
N LEU A 26 10.49 1.18 -0.34
CA LEU A 26 11.08 -0.13 -0.64
C LEU A 26 10.95 -1.07 0.56
N GLU A 27 11.01 -0.53 1.77
CA GLU A 27 10.88 -1.26 3.03
C GLU A 27 9.51 -1.92 3.18
N ILE A 28 8.45 -1.28 2.67
CA ILE A 28 7.12 -1.88 2.64
C ILE A 28 7.07 -3.01 1.61
N LEU A 29 7.68 -2.82 0.44
CA LEU A 29 7.72 -3.86 -0.60
C LEU A 29 8.49 -5.10 -0.11
N GLU A 30 9.63 -4.88 0.52
CA GLU A 30 10.44 -5.94 1.13
C GLU A 30 9.68 -6.65 2.25
N GLU A 31 9.05 -5.92 3.17
CA GLU A 31 8.26 -6.52 4.26
C GLU A 31 7.07 -7.34 3.71
N CYS A 32 6.40 -6.86 2.66
CA CYS A 32 5.34 -7.63 1.97
C CYS A 32 5.85 -8.92 1.29
N SER A 33 7.16 -9.04 1.06
CA SER A 33 7.76 -10.22 0.45
C SER A 33 8.01 -11.36 1.43
N HIS A 34 8.07 -11.08 2.73
CA HIS A 34 8.37 -12.06 3.77
C HIS A 34 7.20 -12.99 4.10
N ASP A 35 5.97 -12.47 4.05
CA ASP A 35 4.76 -13.18 4.48
C ASP A 35 3.67 -13.21 3.41
N ALA A 36 2.96 -14.34 3.36
CA ALA A 36 1.83 -14.53 2.43
C ALA A 36 0.62 -13.66 2.79
N GLU A 37 0.46 -13.33 4.07
CA GLU A 37 -0.60 -12.46 4.59
C GLU A 37 0.03 -11.21 5.23
N PRO A 38 -0.67 -10.05 5.20
CA PRO A 38 -0.16 -8.83 5.81
C PRO A 38 -0.04 -8.98 7.33
N THR A 39 1.07 -8.52 7.90
CA THR A 39 1.24 -8.39 9.35
C THR A 39 0.34 -7.27 9.90
N PRO A 40 0.09 -7.20 11.22
CA PRO A 40 -0.72 -6.13 11.80
C PRO A 40 -0.22 -4.70 11.49
N PHE A 41 1.11 -4.54 11.32
CA PHE A 41 1.70 -3.29 10.87
C PHE A 41 1.33 -2.99 9.40
N LEU A 42 1.49 -3.98 8.50
CA LEU A 42 1.13 -3.82 7.09
C LEU A 42 -0.37 -3.57 6.91
N GLU A 43 -1.23 -4.24 7.70
CA GLU A 43 -2.67 -3.95 7.74
C GLU A 43 -2.92 -2.47 8.07
N SER A 44 -2.28 -1.97 9.12
CA SER A 44 -2.42 -0.58 9.57
C SER A 44 -1.91 0.42 8.52
N PHE A 45 -0.77 0.12 7.89
CA PHE A 45 -0.17 0.93 6.84
C PHE A 45 -1.07 1.03 5.61
N PHE A 46 -1.52 -0.12 5.08
CA PHE A 46 -2.40 -0.14 3.91
C PHE A 46 -3.78 0.43 4.20
N GLU A 47 -4.35 0.16 5.37
CA GLU A 47 -5.63 0.75 5.79
C GLU A 47 -5.54 2.29 5.85
N THR A 48 -4.46 2.83 6.43
CA THR A 48 -4.23 4.27 6.56
C THR A 48 -4.15 4.93 5.20
N GLY A 49 -3.27 4.43 4.33
CA GLY A 49 -3.10 5.00 2.98
C GLY A 49 -4.33 4.83 2.11
N PHE A 50 -5.00 3.67 2.15
CA PHE A 50 -6.22 3.43 1.38
C PHE A 50 -7.35 4.38 1.78
N LYS A 51 -7.58 4.60 3.08
CA LYS A 51 -8.62 5.53 3.55
C LYS A 51 -8.34 6.96 3.09
N LYS A 52 -7.08 7.41 3.20
CA LYS A 52 -6.68 8.77 2.78
C LYS A 52 -6.80 8.94 1.27
N TRP A 53 -6.38 7.94 0.49
CA TRP A 53 -6.57 7.89 -0.95
C TRP A 53 -8.06 7.93 -1.33
N PHE A 54 -8.89 7.12 -0.66
CA PHE A 54 -10.32 7.05 -0.93
C PHE A 54 -11.03 8.37 -0.63
N ALA A 55 -10.71 9.01 0.50
CA ALA A 55 -11.24 10.32 0.86
C ALA A 55 -10.84 11.39 -0.17
N LYS A 56 -9.56 11.38 -0.59
CA LYS A 56 -9.05 12.29 -1.63
C LYS A 56 -9.74 12.07 -2.98
N LYS A 57 -9.94 10.82 -3.39
CA LYS A 57 -10.59 10.45 -4.65
C LYS A 57 -12.06 10.85 -4.68
N THR A 58 -12.80 10.60 -3.61
CA THR A 58 -14.24 10.87 -3.54
C THR A 58 -14.54 12.34 -3.26
N GLY A 59 -13.58 13.08 -2.71
CA GLY A 59 -13.77 14.45 -2.22
C GLY A 59 -14.56 14.52 -0.91
N TYR A 60 -14.86 13.37 -0.30
CA TYR A 60 -15.61 13.26 0.94
C TYR A 60 -14.78 12.51 1.98
N ASP A 61 -14.78 13.02 3.21
CA ASP A 61 -14.20 12.31 4.36
C ASP A 61 -15.17 11.23 4.86
N ILE A 62 -15.31 10.18 4.07
CA ILE A 62 -16.13 9.01 4.38
C ILE A 62 -15.25 7.77 4.52
N THR A 63 -15.46 7.03 5.60
CA THR A 63 -14.81 5.74 5.80
C THR A 63 -15.50 4.68 4.93
N PRO A 64 -14.77 3.96 4.06
CA PRO A 64 -15.34 2.85 3.30
C PRO A 64 -15.87 1.74 4.21
N PRO A 65 -16.82 0.92 3.74
CA PRO A 65 -17.23 -0.28 4.45
C PRO A 65 -16.03 -1.18 4.79
N ARG A 66 -16.09 -1.87 5.94
CA ARG A 66 -14.98 -2.71 6.41
C ARG A 66 -14.54 -3.78 5.40
N TYR A 67 -15.48 -4.37 4.66
CA TYR A 67 -15.14 -5.38 3.65
C TYR A 67 -14.32 -4.78 2.49
N GLU A 68 -14.55 -3.50 2.12
CA GLU A 68 -13.76 -2.83 1.08
C GLU A 68 -12.35 -2.55 1.55
N ILE A 69 -12.20 -2.12 2.80
CA ILE A 69 -10.89 -1.91 3.44
C ILE A 69 -10.12 -3.22 3.49
N THR A 70 -10.73 -4.30 3.99
CA THR A 70 -10.08 -5.61 4.06
C THR A 70 -9.67 -6.11 2.68
N ASN A 71 -10.54 -5.99 1.67
CA ASN A 71 -10.19 -6.36 0.29
C ASN A 71 -9.04 -5.51 -0.25
N ALA A 72 -9.06 -4.19 -0.01
CA ALA A 72 -7.99 -3.31 -0.43
C ALA A 72 -6.66 -3.73 0.19
N ILE A 73 -6.59 -3.96 1.50
CA ILE A 73 -5.36 -4.39 2.19
C ILE A 73 -4.75 -5.63 1.52
N LEU A 74 -5.55 -6.66 1.22
CA LEU A 74 -5.08 -7.89 0.59
C LEU A 74 -4.53 -7.65 -0.84
N LEU A 75 -5.26 -6.87 -1.64
CA LEU A 75 -4.85 -6.56 -3.03
C LEU A 75 -3.61 -5.68 -3.07
N LEU A 76 -3.50 -4.71 -2.15
CA LEU A 76 -2.36 -3.82 -2.01
C LEU A 76 -1.11 -4.58 -1.54
N HIS A 77 -1.24 -5.47 -0.56
CA HIS A 77 -0.17 -6.37 -0.11
C HIS A 77 0.34 -7.24 -1.25
N PHE A 78 -0.58 -7.86 -2.00
CA PHE A 78 -0.22 -8.69 -3.15
C PHE A 78 0.53 -7.89 -4.23
N ARG A 79 0.06 -6.68 -4.56
CA ARG A 79 0.76 -5.81 -5.49
C ARG A 79 2.15 -5.43 -4.98
N ALA A 80 2.29 -5.05 -3.72
CA ALA A 80 3.58 -4.67 -3.13
C ALA A 80 4.60 -5.83 -3.19
N ASN A 81 4.16 -7.05 -2.87
CA ASN A 81 4.96 -8.27 -3.01
C ASN A 81 5.45 -8.48 -4.47
N LYS A 82 4.55 -8.31 -5.46
CA LYS A 82 4.91 -8.38 -6.88
C LYS A 82 5.89 -7.30 -7.29
N MET A 83 5.71 -6.08 -6.82
CA MET A 83 6.62 -4.97 -7.08
C MET A 83 8.03 -5.27 -6.55
N TYR A 84 8.14 -5.86 -5.35
CA TYR A 84 9.43 -6.30 -4.82
C TYR A 84 10.08 -7.38 -5.69
N THR A 85 9.28 -8.31 -6.23
CA THR A 85 9.78 -9.32 -7.17
C THR A 85 10.40 -8.68 -8.42
N TYR A 86 9.72 -7.72 -9.03
CA TYR A 86 10.26 -6.98 -10.18
C TYR A 86 11.55 -6.22 -9.82
N HIS A 87 11.59 -5.60 -8.64
CA HIS A 87 12.79 -4.94 -8.13
C HIS A 87 13.98 -5.91 -8.00
N VAL A 88 13.79 -7.07 -7.38
CA VAL A 88 14.84 -8.09 -7.21
C VAL A 88 15.31 -8.66 -8.55
N LEU A 89 14.40 -8.85 -9.51
CA LEU A 89 14.73 -9.34 -10.85
C LEU A 89 15.31 -8.25 -11.77
N ASN A 90 15.36 -7.00 -11.31
CA ASN A 90 15.75 -5.83 -12.12
C ASN A 90 14.92 -5.71 -13.41
N GLU A 91 13.61 -6.00 -13.29
CA GLU A 91 12.61 -5.89 -14.34
C GLU A 91 11.76 -4.62 -14.16
N GLU A 92 11.16 -4.16 -15.26
CA GLU A 92 10.26 -3.00 -15.22
C GLU A 92 8.96 -3.35 -14.47
N ASN A 93 8.60 -2.53 -13.48
CA ASN A 93 7.34 -2.70 -12.75
C ASN A 93 6.15 -2.20 -13.61
N PRO A 94 5.21 -3.07 -14.03
CA PRO A 94 4.08 -2.67 -14.86
C PRO A 94 3.08 -1.77 -14.12
N HIS A 95 3.18 -1.68 -12.80
CA HIS A 95 2.33 -0.84 -11.96
C HIS A 95 2.90 0.56 -11.70
N SER A 96 4.09 0.89 -12.24
CA SER A 96 4.86 2.10 -11.87
C SER A 96 4.06 3.41 -11.80
N GLU A 97 3.17 3.64 -12.77
CA GLU A 97 2.34 4.86 -12.87
C GLU A 97 0.98 4.75 -12.16
N GLN A 98 0.70 3.65 -11.48
CA GLN A 98 -0.53 3.46 -10.70
C GLN A 98 -0.38 4.03 -9.30
N MET A 99 -1.47 4.52 -8.71
CA MET A 99 -1.52 4.96 -7.32
C MET A 99 -1.32 3.78 -6.37
N PHE A 100 -0.34 3.87 -5.49
CA PHE A 100 0.08 2.77 -4.62
C PHE A 100 -0.96 2.39 -3.56
N PHE A 101 -1.85 3.30 -3.17
CA PHE A 101 -2.95 3.00 -2.26
C PHE A 101 -4.29 2.79 -2.96
N SER A 102 -4.33 2.82 -4.31
CA SER A 102 -5.55 2.50 -5.07
C SER A 102 -5.68 0.99 -5.26
N ASN A 103 -6.86 0.45 -4.93
CA ASN A 103 -7.25 -0.92 -5.27
C ASN A 103 -7.98 -1.00 -6.63
N GLU A 104 -8.04 0.07 -7.41
CA GLU A 104 -8.71 0.07 -8.70
C GLU A 104 -7.98 -0.81 -9.72
N GLY A 105 -8.75 -1.63 -10.45
CA GLY A 105 -8.19 -2.55 -11.44
C GLY A 105 -7.44 -3.74 -10.86
N LEU A 106 -7.45 -3.90 -9.53
CA LEU A 106 -7.00 -5.11 -8.84
C LEU A 106 -8.23 -6.00 -8.61
N ASN A 107 -8.26 -7.16 -9.27
CA ASN A 107 -9.37 -8.11 -9.24
C ASN A 107 -8.88 -9.51 -8.82
#